data_AF-A0A1B1TRV0-F1
#
_entry.id   AF-A0A1B1TRV0-F1
#
_cell.length_a   1.000
_cell.length_b   1.000
_cell.length_c   1.000
_cell.angle_alpha   90.00
_cell.angle_beta   90.00
_cell.angle_gamma   90.00
#
_symmetry.space_group_name_H-M   'P 1'
#
loop_
_entity.id
_entity.type
_entity.pdbx_description
1 polymer ?
#
loop_
_entity_poly.entity_id
_entity_poly.type
_entity_poly.pdbx_seq_one_letter_code
_entity_poly.pdbx_strand_id
1 'polypeptide(L)'
;MFSYKQITAFCSVASLVTIPLVIAPAQAQQSYPLVCRGGGGLSIVNTGNNNVRINFRAAAGSAPQGLQPGECSWQDRAFRSGEPTVICDTSARAVQYVSKLVQSNEYATLQVFNNNQGCMQANAPILNDPPVLNVPAGIPAAVQFRPDLNQVWQSNYGNINWLEGWYGTRTNTIAITSQGWDSSRNAYVVQGRWGRTNNSSNTGSFEMVFDTACSFTGGFSRDSGRTGGSWNGSCQ
;
A
#
# COMPACT_ATOMS: atom_id res chain seq x y z
N MET A 1 -65.67 47.43 58.47
CA MET A 1 -65.28 47.31 57.04
C MET A 1 -63.89 46.68 57.02
N PHE A 2 -63.83 45.37 56.75
CA PHE A 2 -62.59 44.59 56.74
C PHE A 2 -61.87 44.80 55.40
N SER A 3 -60.56 45.03 55.39
CA SER A 3 -59.77 44.93 54.16
C SER A 3 -58.40 44.32 54.42
N TYR A 4 -58.13 43.28 53.63
CA TYR A 4 -57.14 42.22 53.77
C TYR A 4 -55.87 42.64 53.03
N LYS A 5 -54.69 42.64 53.67
CA LYS A 5 -53.40 42.89 52.99
C LYS A 5 -52.82 41.57 52.50
N GLN A 6 -52.71 41.42 51.18
CA GLN A 6 -52.16 40.25 50.52
C GLN A 6 -50.63 40.16 50.63
N ILE A 7 -50.15 38.93 50.73
CA ILE A 7 -48.74 38.50 50.75
C ILE A 7 -48.30 38.28 49.29
N THR A 8 -47.25 38.96 48.85
CA THR A 8 -46.69 38.79 47.50
C THR A 8 -45.56 37.77 47.52
N ALA A 9 -45.72 36.67 46.77
CA ALA A 9 -44.72 35.64 46.59
C ALA A 9 -43.79 35.97 45.41
N PHE A 10 -42.47 35.82 45.62
CA PHE A 10 -41.46 35.98 44.57
C PHE A 10 -41.33 34.68 43.76
N CYS A 11 -41.72 34.70 42.47
CA CYS A 11 -41.37 33.66 41.51
C CYS A 11 -39.98 33.95 40.94
N SER A 12 -39.01 33.08 41.21
CA SER A 12 -37.69 33.11 40.57
C SER A 12 -37.78 32.50 39.17
N VAL A 13 -37.44 33.27 38.15
CA VAL A 13 -37.36 32.80 36.75
C VAL A 13 -35.94 32.29 36.50
N ALA A 14 -35.77 30.97 36.37
CA ALA A 14 -34.51 30.36 35.94
C ALA A 14 -34.34 30.56 34.43
N SER A 15 -33.41 31.44 34.04
CA SER A 15 -33.07 31.67 32.62
C SER A 15 -32.14 30.56 32.12
N LEU A 16 -32.65 29.73 31.20
CA LEU A 16 -31.87 28.70 30.50
C LEU A 16 -31.02 29.37 29.41
N VAL A 17 -29.73 29.54 29.66
CA VAL A 17 -28.74 29.99 28.67
C VAL A 17 -28.56 28.88 27.62
N THR A 18 -29.13 29.09 26.42
CA THR A 18 -28.95 28.16 25.29
C THR A 18 -27.63 28.50 24.60
N ILE A 19 -26.62 27.65 24.74
CA ILE A 19 -25.34 27.78 24.03
C ILE A 19 -25.54 27.26 22.60
N PRO A 20 -25.43 28.09 21.55
CA PRO A 20 -25.44 27.59 20.18
C PRO A 20 -24.14 26.82 19.94
N LEU A 21 -24.23 25.49 19.82
CA LEU A 21 -23.17 24.67 19.24
C LEU A 21 -23.07 25.03 17.76
N VAL A 22 -22.09 25.86 17.42
CA VAL A 22 -21.69 26.10 16.03
C VAL A 22 -20.98 24.84 15.56
N ILE A 23 -21.73 23.91 14.99
CA ILE A 23 -21.15 22.75 14.32
C ILE A 23 -20.56 23.26 13.01
N ALA A 24 -19.25 23.54 13.01
CA ALA A 24 -18.53 23.83 11.77
C ALA A 24 -18.65 22.58 10.87
N PRO A 25 -19.12 22.71 9.62
CA PRO A 25 -19.10 21.58 8.71
C PRO A 25 -17.64 21.18 8.48
N ALA A 26 -17.29 19.95 8.86
CA ALA A 26 -16.06 19.35 8.42
C ALA A 26 -16.13 19.25 6.89
N GLN A 27 -15.51 20.19 6.17
CA GLN A 27 -15.36 20.08 4.73
C GLN A 27 -14.44 18.89 4.46
N ALA A 28 -15.03 17.75 4.09
CA ALA A 28 -14.28 16.62 3.58
C ALA A 28 -13.47 17.11 2.37
N GLN A 29 -12.14 17.06 2.48
CA GLN A 29 -11.26 17.53 1.43
C GLN A 29 -11.45 16.63 0.20
N GLN A 30 -12.00 17.21 -0.88
CA GLN A 30 -12.32 16.45 -2.08
C GLN A 30 -11.03 15.93 -2.71
N SER A 31 -10.94 14.60 -2.81
CA SER A 31 -9.83 13.91 -3.48
C SER A 31 -10.29 13.46 -4.86
N TYR A 32 -9.36 13.45 -5.81
CA TYR A 32 -9.60 13.06 -7.19
C TYR A 32 -8.61 11.96 -7.62
N PRO A 33 -9.01 11.04 -8.50
CA PRO A 33 -8.15 9.97 -8.99
C PRO A 33 -7.07 10.51 -9.94
N LEU A 34 -5.83 10.41 -9.50
CA LEU A 34 -4.63 10.65 -10.29
C LEU A 34 -4.03 9.31 -10.71
N VAL A 35 -3.91 9.08 -12.01
CA VAL A 35 -3.30 7.86 -12.56
C VAL A 35 -1.86 8.18 -12.97
N CYS A 36 -0.93 7.35 -12.54
CA CYS A 36 0.49 7.48 -12.80
C CYS A 36 1.01 6.20 -13.47
N ARG A 37 1.85 6.35 -14.49
CA ARG A 37 2.61 5.26 -15.07
C ARG A 37 4.04 5.29 -14.54
N GLY A 38 4.51 4.16 -14.04
CA GLY A 38 5.85 4.05 -13.50
C GLY A 38 6.98 4.19 -14.53
N GLY A 39 8.21 4.21 -14.02
CA GLY A 39 9.45 4.35 -14.79
C GLY A 39 9.66 5.74 -15.40
N GLY A 40 10.48 5.81 -16.45
CA GLY A 40 10.84 7.08 -17.10
C GLY A 40 11.59 8.04 -16.15
N GLY A 41 11.33 9.34 -16.29
CA GLY A 41 11.94 10.40 -15.47
C GLY A 41 11.24 10.64 -14.13
N LEU A 42 10.46 9.67 -13.63
CA LEU A 42 9.76 9.78 -12.36
C LEU A 42 10.77 9.70 -11.21
N SER A 43 10.76 10.70 -10.33
CA SER A 43 11.75 10.82 -9.24
C SER A 43 11.07 10.62 -7.89
N ILE A 44 11.37 9.49 -7.26
CA ILE A 44 10.84 9.11 -5.94
C ILE A 44 11.91 9.43 -4.89
N VAL A 45 11.58 10.30 -3.95
CA VAL A 45 12.46 10.74 -2.87
C VAL A 45 11.81 10.39 -1.53
N ASN A 46 12.50 9.62 -0.70
CA ASN A 46 12.12 9.45 0.71
C ASN A 46 12.67 10.66 1.50
N THR A 47 11.78 11.43 2.11
CA THR A 47 12.14 12.65 2.85
C THR A 47 12.31 12.42 4.37
N GLY A 48 12.38 11.16 4.80
CA GLY A 48 12.43 10.75 6.22
C GLY A 48 11.04 10.56 6.83
N ASN A 49 10.95 9.86 7.96
CA ASN A 49 9.70 9.58 8.69
C ASN A 49 8.62 8.86 7.85
N ASN A 50 9.01 7.98 6.92
CA ASN A 50 8.13 7.32 5.94
C ASN A 50 7.44 8.28 4.95
N ASN A 51 7.91 9.52 4.86
CA ASN A 51 7.37 10.48 3.89
C ASN A 51 8.00 10.25 2.52
N VAL A 52 7.17 10.24 1.49
CA VAL A 52 7.60 10.10 0.10
C VAL A 52 7.16 11.32 -0.69
N ARG A 53 8.05 11.82 -1.55
CA ARG A 53 7.76 12.79 -2.59
C ARG A 53 8.03 12.18 -3.95
N ILE A 54 7.04 12.25 -4.83
CA ILE A 54 7.12 11.69 -6.18
C ILE A 54 6.95 12.81 -7.18
N ASN A 55 8.02 13.14 -7.90
CA ASN A 55 7.96 14.08 -9.02
C ASN A 55 7.63 13.31 -10.29
N PHE A 56 6.69 13.83 -11.06
CA PHE A 56 6.23 13.23 -12.32
C PHE A 56 6.08 14.30 -13.40
N ARG A 57 5.93 13.87 -14.65
CA ARG A 57 5.55 14.75 -15.76
C ARG A 57 4.03 14.73 -15.95
N ALA A 58 3.39 15.90 -16.06
CA ALA A 58 1.98 15.94 -16.39
C ALA A 58 1.77 15.47 -17.83
N ALA A 59 0.85 14.54 -18.06
CA ALA A 59 0.48 14.16 -19.43
C ALA A 59 -0.34 15.29 -20.09
N ALA A 60 -0.27 15.36 -21.42
CA ALA A 60 -1.02 16.35 -22.21
C ALA A 60 -2.55 16.09 -22.23
N GLY A 61 -2.95 14.84 -22.02
CA GLY A 61 -4.34 14.37 -22.05
C GLY A 61 -4.78 13.75 -20.72
N SER A 62 -6.02 13.27 -20.65
CA SER A 62 -6.50 12.48 -19.50
C SER A 62 -5.87 11.08 -19.49
N ALA A 63 -5.86 10.43 -18.33
CA ALA A 63 -5.24 9.11 -18.18
C ALA A 63 -5.73 8.03 -19.17
N PRO A 64 -7.03 7.93 -19.51
CA PRO A 64 -7.52 6.97 -20.52
C PRO A 64 -6.94 7.16 -21.93
N GLN A 65 -6.40 8.34 -22.24
CA GLN A 65 -5.76 8.61 -23.53
C GLN A 65 -4.34 8.02 -23.62
N GLY A 66 -3.86 7.40 -22.53
CA GLY A 66 -2.55 6.77 -22.43
C GLY A 66 -1.53 7.69 -21.76
N LEU A 67 -0.61 7.06 -21.02
CA LEU A 67 0.48 7.74 -20.31
C LEU A 67 1.82 7.21 -20.81
N GLN A 68 2.81 8.09 -20.98
CA GLN A 68 4.20 7.69 -21.17
C GLN A 68 4.85 7.29 -19.84
N PRO A 69 5.94 6.50 -19.84
CA PRO A 69 6.66 6.19 -18.60
C PRO A 69 7.05 7.46 -17.84
N GLY A 70 6.67 7.52 -16.57
CA GLY A 70 6.91 8.64 -15.67
C GLY A 70 5.95 9.81 -15.79
N GLU A 71 4.82 9.61 -16.47
CA GLU A 71 3.73 10.58 -16.51
C GLU A 71 2.61 10.23 -15.53
N CYS A 72 1.95 11.28 -15.04
CA CYS A 72 0.65 11.15 -14.39
C CYS A 72 -0.36 12.09 -15.03
N SER A 73 -1.64 11.71 -14.97
CA SER A 73 -2.76 12.56 -15.36
C SER A 73 -4.01 12.28 -14.56
N TRP A 74 -4.94 13.22 -14.55
CA TRP A 74 -6.25 12.99 -13.98
C TRP A 74 -7.03 11.98 -14.83
N GLN A 75 -7.89 11.21 -14.16
CA GLN A 75 -8.74 10.23 -14.81
C GLN A 75 -9.68 10.84 -15.86
N ASP A 76 -10.20 12.04 -15.58
CA ASP A 76 -11.30 12.68 -16.30
C ASP A 76 -10.85 13.85 -17.19
N ARG A 77 -9.61 14.34 -17.04
CA ARG A 77 -9.12 15.52 -17.76
C ARG A 77 -7.60 15.61 -17.81
N ALA A 78 -7.07 16.53 -18.61
CA ALA A 78 -5.67 16.91 -18.55
C ALA A 78 -5.36 17.78 -17.31
N PHE A 79 -4.06 17.88 -16.99
CA PHE A 79 -3.58 18.84 -16.00
C PHE A 79 -3.83 20.28 -16.44
N ARG A 80 -4.22 21.13 -15.49
CA ARG A 80 -4.35 22.58 -15.68
C ARG A 80 -3.04 23.27 -15.34
N SER A 81 -2.84 24.45 -15.91
CA SER A 81 -1.73 25.32 -15.52
C SER A 81 -1.79 25.63 -14.03
N GLY A 82 -0.65 25.48 -13.34
CA GLY A 82 -0.53 25.73 -11.90
C GLY A 82 -0.90 24.55 -11.00
N GLU A 83 -1.35 23.41 -11.56
CA GLU A 83 -1.53 22.19 -10.77
C GLU A 83 -0.15 21.57 -10.41
N PRO A 84 0.05 21.16 -9.14
CA PRO A 84 1.32 20.55 -8.72
C PRO A 84 1.64 19.23 -9.45
N THR A 85 2.89 19.05 -9.87
CA THR A 85 3.41 17.81 -10.47
C THR A 85 4.23 16.97 -9.49
N VAL A 86 3.85 17.06 -8.20
CA VAL A 86 4.50 16.33 -7.11
C VAL A 86 3.42 15.68 -6.26
N ILE A 87 3.57 14.38 -5.97
CA ILE A 87 2.75 13.67 -4.98
C ILE A 87 3.50 13.67 -3.66
N CYS A 88 2.79 13.95 -2.57
CA CYS A 88 3.30 13.85 -1.21
C CYS A 88 2.45 12.84 -0.45
N ASP A 89 3.11 11.94 0.26
CA ASP A 89 2.45 11.00 1.15
C ASP A 89 3.30 10.85 2.40
N THR A 90 2.66 10.95 3.56
CA THR A 90 3.28 10.81 4.88
C THR A 90 2.89 9.50 5.56
N SER A 91 2.08 8.69 4.87
CA SER A 91 1.63 7.41 5.37
C SER A 91 2.63 6.31 5.02
N ALA A 92 2.75 5.33 5.92
CA ALA A 92 3.50 4.10 5.65
C ALA A 92 2.96 3.30 4.45
N ARG A 93 1.79 3.67 3.91
CA ARG A 93 1.16 3.01 2.76
C ARG A 93 1.75 3.44 1.43
N ALA A 94 2.59 4.47 1.39
CA ALA A 94 3.27 4.92 0.18
C ALA A 94 4.01 3.79 -0.55
N VAL A 95 4.58 2.84 0.22
CA VAL A 95 5.29 1.65 -0.27
C VAL A 95 4.44 0.84 -1.26
N GLN A 96 3.11 0.79 -1.09
CA GLN A 96 2.20 -0.02 -1.91
C GLN A 96 2.13 0.42 -3.37
N TYR A 97 2.19 1.73 -3.64
CA TYR A 97 2.17 2.23 -5.01
C TYR A 97 3.56 2.67 -5.50
N VAL A 98 4.48 3.03 -4.60
CA VAL A 98 5.89 3.30 -4.97
C VAL A 98 6.51 2.09 -5.67
N SER A 99 6.25 0.87 -5.18
CA SER A 99 6.73 -0.38 -5.80
C SER A 99 6.19 -0.60 -7.23
N LYS A 100 5.02 -0.05 -7.57
CA LYS A 100 4.51 0.00 -8.95
C LYS A 100 5.19 1.09 -9.76
N LEU A 101 5.35 2.28 -9.18
CA LEU A 101 5.88 3.44 -9.89
C LEU A 101 7.37 3.32 -10.26
N VAL A 102 8.13 2.43 -9.61
CA VAL A 102 9.49 2.09 -10.06
C VAL A 102 9.52 1.21 -11.32
N GLN A 103 8.41 0.59 -11.71
CA GLN A 103 8.32 -0.30 -12.87
C GLN A 103 7.73 0.43 -14.09
N SER A 104 8.40 0.40 -15.24
CA SER A 104 8.08 1.24 -16.41
C SER A 104 6.75 0.93 -17.13
N ASN A 105 6.16 -0.21 -16.84
CA ASN A 105 4.94 -0.73 -17.45
C ASN A 105 3.76 -0.80 -16.48
N GLU A 106 3.97 -0.44 -15.21
CA GLU A 106 2.94 -0.50 -14.18
C GLU A 106 2.23 0.84 -14.01
N TYR A 107 1.00 0.76 -13.49
CA TYR A 107 0.14 1.90 -13.22
C TYR A 107 -0.29 1.95 -11.76
N ALA A 108 -0.36 3.15 -11.20
CA ALA A 108 -0.94 3.41 -9.89
C ALA A 108 -2.00 4.50 -10.00
N THR A 109 -3.16 4.25 -9.40
CA THR A 109 -4.22 5.26 -9.22
C THR A 109 -4.24 5.68 -7.76
N LEU A 110 -4.08 6.97 -7.51
CA LEU A 110 -4.06 7.56 -6.18
C LEU A 110 -5.22 8.53 -6.03
N GLN A 111 -5.89 8.50 -4.88
CA GLN A 111 -6.79 9.58 -4.52
C GLN A 111 -5.95 10.71 -3.93
N VAL A 112 -5.91 11.83 -4.62
CA VAL A 112 -5.09 12.97 -4.22
C VAL A 112 -5.91 14.25 -4.18
N PHE A 113 -5.52 15.17 -3.33
CA PHE A 113 -6.04 16.54 -3.34
C PHE A 113 -4.88 17.53 -3.40
N ASN A 114 -5.10 18.68 -4.02
CA ASN A 114 -4.12 19.77 -3.96
C ASN A 114 -4.12 20.35 -2.55
N ASN A 115 -3.00 20.23 -1.84
CA ASN A 115 -2.87 20.75 -0.48
C ASN A 115 -2.58 22.27 -0.44
N ASN A 116 -2.50 22.93 -1.60
CA ASN A 116 -2.13 24.34 -1.77
C ASN A 116 -0.73 24.71 -1.28
N GLN A 117 0.13 23.71 -1.05
CA GLN A 117 1.54 23.85 -0.64
C GLN A 117 2.50 23.31 -1.71
N GLY A 118 2.05 23.28 -2.96
CA GLY A 118 2.83 22.75 -4.09
C GLY A 118 2.90 21.23 -4.13
N CYS A 119 1.91 20.53 -3.54
CA CYS A 119 1.84 19.08 -3.61
C CYS A 119 0.42 18.54 -3.77
N MET A 120 0.31 17.42 -4.47
CA MET A 120 -0.86 16.55 -4.45
C MET A 120 -0.70 15.61 -3.25
N GLN A 121 -1.45 15.87 -2.18
CA GLN A 121 -1.44 15.01 -0.99
C GLN A 121 -2.20 13.73 -1.31
N ALA A 122 -1.53 12.59 -1.18
CA ALA A 122 -2.16 11.29 -1.30
C ALA A 122 -2.95 10.99 -0.01
N ASN A 123 -4.23 10.71 -0.20
CA ASN A 123 -5.04 10.00 0.75
C ASN A 123 -4.95 8.55 0.32
N ALA A 124 -4.43 7.68 1.19
CA ALA A 124 -4.41 6.22 1.08
C ALA A 124 -5.01 5.61 -0.22
N PRO A 125 -4.29 4.72 -0.93
CA PRO A 125 -4.77 4.21 -2.22
C PRO A 125 -6.16 3.58 -2.11
N ILE A 126 -7.02 3.88 -3.09
CA ILE A 126 -8.06 2.93 -3.47
C ILE A 126 -7.31 1.70 -3.99
N LEU A 127 -7.37 0.62 -3.22
CA LEU A 127 -7.10 -0.71 -3.73
C LEU A 127 -8.22 -1.03 -4.73
N ASN A 128 -7.81 -1.28 -5.98
CA ASN A 128 -8.57 -1.92 -7.05
C ASN A 128 -9.58 -1.01 -7.78
N ASP A 129 -9.13 -0.33 -8.84
CA ASP A 129 -9.79 -0.42 -10.15
C ASP A 129 -8.90 0.20 -11.26
N PRO A 130 -8.85 -0.37 -12.48
CA PRO A 130 -8.38 0.35 -13.65
C PRO A 130 -9.34 1.51 -13.99
N PRO A 131 -8.92 2.50 -14.80
CA PRO A 131 -9.86 3.43 -15.43
C PRO A 131 -11.02 2.63 -16.03
N VAL A 132 -12.27 2.92 -15.63
CA VAL A 132 -13.46 2.25 -16.13
C VAL A 132 -13.58 2.46 -17.64
N LEU A 133 -12.98 1.56 -18.41
CA LEU A 133 -13.37 1.23 -19.77
C LEU A 133 -14.28 0.00 -19.63
N ASN A 134 -15.55 0.21 -19.97
CA ASN A 134 -16.63 -0.76 -20.06
C ASN A 134 -16.16 -2.20 -20.39
N VAL A 135 -16.01 -3.07 -19.37
CA VAL A 135 -15.80 -4.53 -19.53
C VAL A 135 -16.82 -5.28 -18.65
N PRO A 136 -17.51 -6.32 -19.16
CA PRO A 136 -18.56 -7.03 -18.41
C PRO A 136 -18.04 -7.71 -17.14
N ALA A 137 -18.94 -7.83 -16.15
CA ALA A 137 -18.66 -8.37 -14.82
C ALA A 137 -18.12 -9.81 -14.86
N GLY A 138 -16.85 -9.95 -14.47
CA GLY A 138 -16.19 -11.21 -14.16
C GLY A 138 -14.96 -10.93 -13.31
N ILE A 139 -15.11 -11.05 -11.99
CA ILE A 139 -14.10 -11.21 -10.91
C ILE A 139 -12.73 -10.51 -11.14
N PRO A 140 -12.35 -9.47 -10.37
CA PRO A 140 -11.09 -8.76 -10.57
C PRO A 140 -9.87 -9.67 -10.30
N ALA A 141 -8.96 -9.74 -11.28
CA ALA A 141 -7.63 -10.31 -11.12
C ALA A 141 -6.89 -9.56 -10.00
N ALA A 142 -6.32 -10.22 -9.00
CA ALA A 142 -5.65 -9.46 -7.97
C ALA A 142 -4.35 -8.86 -8.49
N VAL A 143 -3.98 -7.77 -7.82
CA VAL A 143 -2.79 -6.98 -8.08
C VAL A 143 -1.56 -7.88 -8.02
N GLN A 144 -0.97 -8.18 -9.18
CA GLN A 144 0.30 -8.89 -9.24
C GLN A 144 1.38 -8.04 -8.59
N PHE A 145 2.25 -8.65 -7.80
CA PHE A 145 3.40 -8.01 -7.19
C PHE A 145 4.60 -8.95 -7.19
N ARG A 146 5.79 -8.40 -6.98
CA ARG A 146 7.02 -9.16 -6.78
C ARG A 146 7.64 -8.76 -5.44
N PRO A 147 7.85 -9.70 -4.49
CA PRO A 147 8.55 -9.38 -3.24
C PRO A 147 9.99 -8.98 -3.54
N ASP A 148 10.50 -7.99 -2.81
CA ASP A 148 11.93 -7.66 -2.89
C ASP A 148 12.71 -8.70 -2.08
N LEU A 149 13.44 -9.55 -2.80
CA LEU A 149 14.29 -10.59 -2.21
C LEU A 149 15.72 -10.10 -2.00
N ASN A 150 16.05 -8.84 -2.30
CA ASN A 150 17.38 -8.29 -2.04
C ASN A 150 17.58 -7.84 -0.59
N GLN A 151 16.49 -7.70 0.17
CA GLN A 151 16.51 -7.37 1.60
C GLN A 151 16.48 -8.63 2.48
N VAL A 152 16.71 -8.43 3.77
CA VAL A 152 16.59 -9.47 4.79
C VAL A 152 15.11 -9.69 5.12
N TRP A 153 14.72 -10.96 5.24
CA TRP A 153 13.37 -11.36 5.67
C TRP A 153 13.41 -12.04 7.02
N GLN A 154 12.53 -11.69 7.94
CA GLN A 154 12.38 -12.40 9.21
C GLN A 154 11.45 -13.60 9.04
N SER A 155 11.79 -14.76 9.59
CA SER A 155 10.93 -15.95 9.56
C SER A 155 10.92 -16.69 10.90
N ASN A 156 9.99 -17.65 11.05
CA ASN A 156 9.96 -18.56 12.19
C ASN A 156 11.21 -19.46 12.34
N TYR A 157 12.10 -19.49 11.34
CA TYR A 157 13.39 -20.17 11.38
C TYR A 157 14.61 -19.22 11.42
N GLY A 158 14.36 -17.94 11.68
CA GLY A 158 15.37 -16.87 11.68
C GLY A 158 15.44 -16.11 10.36
N ASN A 159 16.41 -15.21 10.26
CA ASN A 159 16.52 -14.29 9.12
C ASN A 159 16.90 -15.03 7.83
N ILE A 160 16.16 -14.80 6.75
CA ILE A 160 16.45 -15.30 5.42
C ILE A 160 17.23 -14.23 4.65
N ASN A 161 18.37 -14.63 4.11
CA ASN A 161 19.23 -13.81 3.27
C ASN A 161 19.29 -14.45 1.90
N TRP A 162 18.35 -14.09 1.03
CA TRP A 162 18.15 -14.75 -0.26
C TRP A 162 19.37 -14.65 -1.18
N LEU A 163 20.00 -13.47 -1.24
CA LEU A 163 21.21 -13.23 -2.04
C LEU A 163 22.42 -14.01 -1.53
N GLU A 164 22.53 -14.18 -0.20
CA GLU A 164 23.62 -14.94 0.41
C GLU A 164 23.32 -16.44 0.50
N GLY A 165 22.10 -16.87 0.21
CA GLY A 165 21.70 -18.28 0.15
C GLY A 165 21.63 -18.98 1.51
N TRP A 166 21.30 -18.27 2.59
CA TRP A 166 21.17 -18.87 3.93
C TRP A 166 19.99 -18.33 4.75
N TYR A 167 19.58 -19.09 5.79
CA TYR A 167 18.53 -18.68 6.73
C TYR A 167 18.86 -19.01 8.19
N GLY A 168 18.60 -18.09 9.12
CA GLY A 168 18.92 -18.24 10.54
C GLY A 168 20.43 -18.21 10.81
N THR A 169 21.17 -19.23 10.37
CA THR A 169 22.63 -19.31 10.45
C THR A 169 23.23 -19.68 9.10
N ARG A 170 24.52 -19.39 8.88
CA ARG A 170 25.22 -19.71 7.62
C ARG A 170 25.37 -21.20 7.32
N THR A 171 25.08 -22.07 8.28
CA THR A 171 25.05 -23.52 8.05
C THR A 171 23.74 -24.01 7.45
N ASN A 172 22.68 -23.20 7.50
CA ASN A 172 21.37 -23.50 6.95
C ASN A 172 21.24 -22.81 5.59
N THR A 173 21.18 -23.58 4.52
CA THR A 173 21.23 -23.05 3.15
C THR A 173 19.84 -22.95 2.55
N ILE A 174 19.62 -21.95 1.72
CA ILE A 174 18.41 -21.79 0.91
C ILE A 174 18.80 -21.39 -0.52
N ALA A 175 18.18 -21.99 -1.52
CA ALA A 175 18.44 -21.69 -2.93
C ALA A 175 17.14 -21.69 -3.70
N ILE A 176 16.85 -20.59 -4.41
CA ILE A 176 15.66 -20.47 -5.25
C ILE A 176 15.87 -21.27 -6.54
N THR A 177 14.91 -22.13 -6.90
CA THR A 177 14.90 -22.87 -8.17
C THR A 177 13.85 -22.35 -9.14
N SER A 178 12.75 -21.79 -8.62
CA SER A 178 11.70 -21.18 -9.42
C SER A 178 11.06 -20.05 -8.63
N GLN A 179 10.65 -19.00 -9.32
CA GLN A 179 9.84 -17.94 -8.75
C GLN A 179 8.98 -17.29 -9.82
N GLY A 180 7.79 -16.84 -9.44
CA GLY A 180 6.90 -16.16 -10.37
C GLY A 180 5.49 -15.96 -9.82
N TRP A 181 4.68 -15.23 -10.57
CA TRP A 181 3.26 -15.10 -10.26
C TRP A 181 2.53 -16.39 -10.62
N ASP A 182 1.78 -16.93 -9.65
CA ASP A 182 0.86 -18.03 -9.85
C ASP A 182 -0.55 -17.48 -9.96
N SER A 183 -1.10 -17.46 -11.18
CA SER A 183 -2.45 -16.93 -11.43
C SER A 183 -3.57 -17.76 -10.80
N SER A 184 -3.33 -19.04 -10.52
CA SER A 184 -4.34 -19.92 -9.90
C SER A 184 -4.47 -19.66 -8.40
N ARG A 185 -3.34 -19.35 -7.74
CA ARG A 185 -3.28 -18.99 -6.32
C ARG A 185 -3.34 -17.50 -6.08
N ASN A 186 -3.22 -16.72 -7.16
CA ASN A 186 -3.26 -15.27 -7.12
C ASN A 186 -2.22 -14.72 -6.13
N ALA A 187 -0.99 -15.23 -6.24
CA ALA A 187 0.11 -14.98 -5.33
C ALA A 187 1.44 -15.06 -6.05
N TYR A 188 2.46 -14.36 -5.54
CA TYR A 188 3.83 -14.60 -5.98
C TYR A 188 4.38 -15.81 -5.23
N VAL A 189 4.92 -16.78 -5.95
CA VAL A 189 5.39 -18.05 -5.40
C VAL A 189 6.90 -18.13 -5.59
N VAL A 190 7.61 -18.49 -4.53
CA VAL A 190 9.03 -18.81 -4.55
C VAL A 190 9.18 -20.28 -4.14
N GLN A 191 9.83 -21.06 -5.00
CA GLN A 191 10.15 -22.45 -4.76
C GLN A 191 11.66 -22.64 -4.78
N GLY A 192 12.13 -23.61 -4.03
CA GLY A 192 13.55 -23.87 -3.98
C GLY A 192 13.95 -25.05 -3.13
N ARG A 193 15.23 -25.08 -2.80
CA ARG A 193 15.89 -26.08 -1.98
C ARG A 193 16.30 -25.46 -0.67
N TRP A 194 16.12 -26.20 0.42
CA TRP A 194 16.75 -25.90 1.71
C TRP A 194 17.70 -27.03 2.09
N GLY A 195 18.65 -26.73 2.97
CA GLY A 195 19.67 -27.69 3.37
C GLY A 195 20.44 -27.29 4.62
N ARG A 196 21.29 -28.20 5.08
CA ARG A 196 22.28 -27.91 6.12
C ARG A 196 23.67 -28.37 5.68
N THR A 197 24.63 -27.46 5.69
CA THR A 197 26.04 -27.78 5.34
C THR A 197 26.68 -28.75 6.31
N ASN A 198 26.24 -28.73 7.58
CA ASN A 198 26.73 -29.64 8.62
C ASN A 198 25.95 -30.96 8.71
N ASN A 199 24.91 -31.17 7.89
CA ASN A 199 24.16 -32.41 7.85
C ASN A 199 23.44 -32.56 6.52
N SER A 200 24.06 -33.28 5.58
CA SER A 200 23.55 -33.50 4.23
C SER A 200 22.22 -34.28 4.18
N SER A 201 21.83 -34.97 5.25
CA SER A 201 20.51 -35.63 5.35
C SER A 201 19.36 -34.67 5.70
N ASN A 202 19.66 -33.45 6.14
CA ASN A 202 18.68 -32.39 6.37
C ASN A 202 18.63 -31.46 5.17
N THR A 203 17.99 -31.93 4.11
CA THR A 203 17.74 -31.17 2.89
C THR A 203 16.34 -31.50 2.36
N GLY A 204 15.80 -30.60 1.56
CA GLY A 204 14.59 -30.85 0.80
C GLY A 204 14.13 -29.64 0.03
N SER A 205 12.87 -29.66 -0.42
CA SER A 205 12.26 -28.54 -1.12
C SER A 205 11.48 -27.62 -0.18
N PHE A 206 11.33 -26.36 -0.58
CA PHE A 206 10.41 -25.42 0.04
C PHE A 206 9.52 -24.77 -1.02
N GLU A 207 8.36 -24.31 -0.57
CA GLU A 207 7.50 -23.40 -1.29
C GLU A 207 7.03 -22.30 -0.34
N MET A 208 7.17 -21.05 -0.79
CA MET A 208 6.69 -19.86 -0.11
C MET A 208 5.74 -19.12 -1.02
N VAL A 209 4.55 -18.83 -0.51
CA VAL A 209 3.46 -18.11 -1.15
C VAL A 209 3.37 -16.74 -0.50
N PHE A 210 3.66 -15.71 -1.28
CA PHE A 210 3.59 -14.34 -0.85
C PHE A 210 2.17 -13.84 -1.10
N ASP A 211 1.47 -13.51 -0.03
CA ASP A 211 0.12 -12.93 -0.03
C ASP A 211 0.16 -11.40 -0.11
N THR A 212 1.29 -10.80 0.28
CA THR A 212 1.62 -9.39 0.08
C THR A 212 3.10 -9.23 -0.29
N ALA A 213 3.50 -8.02 -0.70
CA ALA A 213 4.90 -7.72 -1.03
C ALA A 213 5.89 -7.90 0.15
N CYS A 214 5.40 -8.01 1.38
CA CYS A 214 6.21 -8.07 2.61
C CYS A 214 5.79 -9.22 3.55
N SER A 215 4.98 -10.19 3.10
CA SER A 215 4.56 -11.34 3.91
C SER A 215 4.53 -12.58 3.05
N PHE A 216 4.88 -13.72 3.65
CA PHE A 216 4.69 -15.02 3.05
C PHE A 216 4.25 -16.07 4.07
N THR A 217 3.55 -17.06 3.53
CA THR A 217 3.27 -18.34 4.20
C THR A 217 3.72 -19.47 3.30
N GLY A 218 3.93 -20.66 3.84
CA GLY A 218 4.42 -21.76 3.04
C GLY A 218 4.88 -22.93 3.89
N GLY A 219 5.70 -23.77 3.30
CA GLY A 219 6.25 -24.92 3.98
C GLY A 219 7.47 -25.49 3.27
N PHE A 220 8.03 -26.49 3.92
CA PHE A 220 9.12 -27.27 3.37
C PHE A 220 8.82 -28.75 3.52
N SER A 221 9.52 -29.58 2.74
CA SER A 221 9.53 -31.03 2.83
C SER A 221 10.97 -31.52 2.97
N ARG A 222 11.17 -32.77 3.39
CA ARG A 222 12.49 -33.41 3.45
C ARG A 222 12.62 -34.42 2.31
N ASP A 223 13.80 -34.51 1.70
CA ASP A 223 14.07 -35.50 0.64
C ASP A 223 13.94 -36.95 1.15
N SER A 224 14.08 -37.16 2.46
CA SER A 224 13.89 -38.46 3.13
C SER A 224 12.42 -38.95 3.20
N GLY A 225 11.46 -38.19 2.65
CA GLY A 225 10.03 -38.52 2.71
C GLY A 225 9.38 -38.28 4.08
N ARG A 226 10.14 -37.75 5.06
CA ARG A 226 9.59 -37.28 6.33
C ARG A 226 8.78 -36.00 6.11
N THR A 227 7.64 -35.89 6.79
CA THR A 227 6.80 -34.68 6.78
C THR A 227 7.63 -33.47 7.19
N GLY A 228 7.59 -32.41 6.39
CA GLY A 228 8.21 -31.14 6.76
C GLY A 228 7.28 -30.26 7.59
N GLY A 229 7.55 -28.96 7.64
CA GLY A 229 6.87 -28.01 8.51
C GLY A 229 6.40 -26.75 7.79
N SER A 230 5.65 -25.92 8.50
CA SER A 230 5.22 -24.60 8.03
C SER A 230 6.35 -23.59 8.13
N TRP A 231 6.46 -22.71 7.13
CA TRP A 231 7.43 -21.63 7.08
C TRP A 231 6.70 -20.34 6.77
N ASN A 232 6.80 -19.37 7.67
CA ASN A 232 6.18 -18.06 7.53
C ASN A 232 7.16 -16.95 7.88
N GLY A 233 6.92 -15.77 7.33
CA GLY A 233 7.81 -14.64 7.54
C GLY A 233 7.35 -13.36 6.87
N SER A 234 8.11 -12.30 7.12
CA SER A 234 7.86 -10.95 6.62
C SER A 234 9.16 -10.22 6.30
N CYS A 235 9.09 -9.18 5.49
CA CYS A 235 10.25 -8.33 5.25
C CYS A 235 10.62 -7.51 6.50
N GLN A 236 11.90 -7.13 6.63
CA GLN A 236 12.39 -6.25 7.70
C GLN A 236 12.37 -4.78 7.30
#